data_AF-A0A2S9A6Z5-F1
#
_entry.id   AF-A0A2S9A6Z5-F1
#
_cell.length_a   1.000
_cell.length_b   1.000
_cell.length_c   1.000
_cell.angle_alpha   90.00
_cell.angle_beta   90.00
_cell.angle_gamma   90.00
#
_symmetry.space_group_name_H-M   'P 1'
#
loop_
_entity.id
_entity.type
_entity.pdbx_description
1 polymer ?
#
loop_
_entity_poly.entity_id
_entity_poly.type
_entity_poly.pdbx_seq_one_letter_code
_entity_poly.pdbx_strand_id
1 'polypeptide(L)'
;MNARGGGMTTPAVNANGARRRSLVKRVKADEHDCALCDNPVDKTLTFILGEHGKRCPHRDCIGCIPHPMRGEVDEDIPRSRGGSPYERSNCHLMHRKCNQFKSDMTLAEARAKLRGQSATEAPADTDRTVVASPIW
;
A
#
# COMPACT_ATOMS: atom_id res chain seq x y z
N MET A 1 -8.56 -11.02 56.00
CA MET A 1 -9.03 -11.58 54.72
C MET A 1 -8.59 -10.61 53.63
N ASN A 2 -7.43 -10.81 53.01
CA ASN A 2 -6.88 -9.84 52.06
C ASN A 2 -7.26 -10.24 50.63
N ALA A 3 -8.14 -9.44 50.03
CA ALA A 3 -8.53 -9.55 48.64
C ALA A 3 -7.31 -9.33 47.73
N ARG A 4 -6.96 -10.33 46.93
CA ARG A 4 -5.97 -10.18 45.85
C ARG A 4 -6.65 -9.47 44.70
N GLY A 5 -6.28 -8.21 44.47
CA GLY A 5 -6.67 -7.46 43.28
C GLY A 5 -6.20 -8.17 42.01
N GLY A 6 -7.14 -8.46 41.11
CA GLY A 6 -6.87 -9.09 39.82
C GLY A 6 -6.06 -8.15 38.92
N GLY A 7 -4.82 -8.53 38.62
CA GLY A 7 -4.00 -7.85 37.63
C GLY A 7 -4.61 -7.99 36.24
N MET A 8 -5.01 -6.86 35.65
CA MET A 8 -5.45 -6.77 34.25
C MET A 8 -4.30 -7.23 33.36
N THR A 9 -4.40 -8.46 32.84
CA THR A 9 -3.39 -9.03 31.94
C THR A 9 -3.40 -8.21 30.66
N THR A 10 -2.29 -7.55 30.33
CA THR A 10 -2.13 -6.87 29.05
C THR A 10 -2.39 -7.89 27.94
N PRO A 11 -3.28 -7.61 26.98
CA PRO A 11 -3.56 -8.55 25.91
C PRO A 11 -2.27 -8.88 25.16
N ALA A 12 -2.07 -10.16 24.86
CA ALA A 12 -0.90 -10.64 24.14
C ALA A 12 -0.69 -9.81 22.87
N VAL A 13 0.53 -9.33 22.67
CA VAL A 13 0.94 -8.62 21.45
C VAL A 13 0.60 -9.54 20.28
N ASN A 14 -0.36 -9.12 19.43
CA ASN A 14 -0.95 -9.88 18.31
C ASN A 14 -2.15 -10.82 18.58
N ALA A 15 -2.93 -10.62 19.64
CA ALA A 15 -4.15 -11.41 19.90
C ALA A 15 -5.08 -11.56 18.66
N ASN A 16 -5.18 -10.53 17.82
CA ASN A 16 -5.99 -10.53 16.59
C ASN A 16 -5.18 -10.72 15.29
N GLY A 17 -3.88 -11.02 15.38
CA GLY A 17 -3.00 -11.14 14.21
C GLY A 17 -3.37 -12.31 13.30
N ALA A 18 -3.86 -13.43 13.87
CA ALA A 18 -4.34 -14.57 13.09
C ALA A 18 -5.56 -14.18 12.23
N ARG A 19 -6.53 -13.47 12.82
CA ARG A 19 -7.72 -12.97 12.10
C ARG A 19 -7.33 -12.07 10.94
N ARG A 20 -6.39 -11.13 11.15
CA ARG A 20 -5.89 -10.27 10.05
C ARG A 20 -5.21 -11.08 8.96
N ARG A 21 -4.32 -12.02 9.30
CA ARG A 21 -3.63 -12.87 8.31
C ARG A 21 -4.61 -13.69 7.46
N SER A 22 -5.63 -14.29 8.08
CA SER A 22 -6.67 -15.02 7.36
C SER A 22 -7.47 -14.10 6.42
N LEU A 23 -7.80 -12.88 6.86
CA LEU A 23 -8.45 -11.89 6.00
C LEU A 23 -7.57 -11.48 4.83
N VAL A 24 -6.29 -11.16 5.07
CA VAL A 24 -5.32 -10.80 4.02
C VAL A 24 -5.23 -11.90 2.98
N LYS A 25 -5.11 -13.16 3.42
CA LYS A 25 -5.04 -14.31 2.53
C LYS A 25 -6.26 -14.40 1.64
N ARG A 26 -7.46 -14.19 2.19
CA ARG A 26 -8.71 -14.21 1.43
C ARG A 26 -8.80 -13.07 0.42
N VAL A 27 -8.53 -11.83 0.82
CA VAL A 27 -8.50 -10.67 -0.12
C VAL A 27 -7.52 -10.93 -1.26
N LYS A 28 -6.30 -11.40 -0.96
CA LYS A 28 -5.30 -11.73 -1.97
C LYS A 28 -5.68 -12.92 -2.85
N ALA A 29 -6.59 -13.79 -2.42
CA ALA A 29 -7.10 -14.88 -3.25
C ALA A 29 -8.22 -14.38 -4.18
N ASP A 30 -9.14 -13.57 -3.64
CA ASP A 30 -10.38 -13.18 -4.31
C ASP A 30 -10.20 -12.01 -5.30
N GLU A 31 -9.33 -11.04 -5.00
CA GLU A 31 -9.20 -9.79 -5.75
C GLU A 31 -7.93 -9.77 -6.59
N HIS A 32 -8.00 -9.19 -7.79
CA HIS A 32 -6.87 -9.13 -8.73
C HIS A 32 -6.42 -7.70 -9.03
N ASP A 33 -7.35 -6.74 -8.97
CA ASP A 33 -7.11 -5.35 -9.32
C ASP A 33 -6.94 -4.47 -8.08
N CYS A 34 -6.24 -3.35 -8.26
CA CYS A 34 -6.00 -2.36 -7.22
C CYS A 34 -7.26 -1.54 -6.97
N ALA A 35 -7.76 -1.50 -5.74
CA ALA A 35 -8.96 -0.74 -5.40
C ALA A 35 -8.84 0.79 -5.59
N LEU A 36 -7.63 1.35 -5.64
CA LEU A 36 -7.45 2.78 -5.86
C LEU A 36 -7.41 3.15 -7.35
N CYS A 37 -6.60 2.46 -8.15
CA CYS A 37 -6.30 2.82 -9.54
C CYS A 37 -6.86 1.84 -10.57
N ASP A 38 -7.59 0.81 -10.13
CA ASP A 38 -8.30 -0.19 -10.93
C ASP A 38 -7.41 -1.01 -11.89
N ASN A 39 -6.08 -0.92 -11.76
CA ASN A 39 -5.13 -1.70 -12.54
C ASN A 39 -4.78 -3.03 -11.85
N PRO A 40 -4.43 -4.09 -12.62
CA PRO A 40 -4.02 -5.37 -12.07
C PRO A 40 -2.83 -5.26 -11.09
N VAL A 41 -2.87 -6.09 -10.05
CA VAL A 41 -1.81 -6.20 -9.04
C VAL A 41 -1.05 -7.49 -9.24
N ASP A 42 0.23 -7.38 -9.58
CA ASP A 42 1.13 -8.53 -9.57
C ASP A 42 1.51 -8.91 -8.13
N LYS A 43 0.97 -10.04 -7.68
CA LYS A 43 1.14 -10.58 -6.33
C LYS A 43 2.49 -11.28 -6.13
N THR A 44 3.28 -11.50 -7.19
CA THR A 44 4.61 -12.12 -7.12
C THR A 44 5.70 -11.12 -6.75
N LEU A 45 5.43 -9.82 -6.91
CA LEU A 45 6.35 -8.75 -6.58
C LEU A 45 6.60 -8.67 -5.07
N THR A 46 7.87 -8.66 -4.69
CA THR A 46 8.31 -8.57 -3.29
C THR A 46 9.12 -7.30 -3.08
N PHE A 47 10.40 -7.34 -3.44
CA PHE A 47 11.36 -6.25 -3.31
C PHE A 47 11.91 -5.90 -4.69
N ILE A 48 12.50 -4.72 -4.81
CA ILE A 48 13.28 -4.36 -6.00
C ILE A 48 14.63 -5.06 -5.88
N LEU A 49 14.97 -5.88 -6.87
CA LEU A 49 16.23 -6.63 -6.91
C LEU A 49 17.41 -5.66 -7.04
N GLY A 50 18.46 -5.87 -6.24
CA GLY A 50 19.65 -5.03 -6.22
C GLY A 50 19.51 -3.70 -5.48
N GLU A 51 18.31 -3.37 -4.98
CA GLU A 51 18.05 -2.10 -4.29
C GLU A 51 18.05 -2.25 -2.76
N HIS A 52 18.80 -1.37 -2.10
CA HIS A 52 19.05 -1.45 -0.66
C HIS A 52 18.70 -0.18 0.08
N GLY A 53 18.06 -0.34 1.24
CA GLY A 53 17.88 0.77 2.18
C GLY A 53 19.22 1.23 2.75
N LYS A 54 19.37 2.53 3.00
CA LYS A 54 20.59 3.17 3.53
C LYS A 54 21.13 2.55 4.83
N ARG A 55 20.28 1.84 5.57
CA ARG A 55 20.60 1.20 6.85
C ARG A 55 20.63 -0.34 6.77
N CYS A 56 20.62 -0.92 5.57
CA CYS A 56 20.67 -2.37 5.41
C CYS A 56 22.03 -2.90 5.90
N PRO A 57 22.09 -3.70 6.98
CA PRO A 57 23.35 -4.21 7.49
C PRO A 57 23.77 -5.53 6.79
N HIS A 58 22.88 -6.08 5.96
CA HIS A 58 23.06 -7.39 5.34
C HIS A 58 23.96 -7.28 4.12
N ARG A 59 25.14 -7.88 4.22
CA ARG A 59 26.15 -7.92 3.15
C ARG A 59 25.68 -8.70 1.93
N ASP A 60 24.92 -9.77 2.16
CA ASP A 60 24.43 -10.67 1.11
C ASP A 60 22.94 -10.43 0.77
N CYS A 61 22.41 -9.26 1.12
CA CYS A 61 21.04 -8.92 0.76
C CYS A 61 20.92 -8.81 -0.77
N ILE A 62 19.88 -9.43 -1.34
CA ILE A 62 19.59 -9.38 -2.79
C ILE A 62 18.66 -8.22 -3.17
N GLY A 63 18.07 -7.55 -2.17
CA GLY A 63 17.15 -6.43 -2.32
C GLY A 63 16.23 -6.33 -1.11
N CYS A 64 16.13 -5.16 -0.49
CA CYS A 64 15.29 -4.95 0.71
C CYS A 64 14.32 -3.77 0.61
N ILE A 65 14.37 -3.00 -0.49
CA ILE A 65 13.37 -1.96 -0.75
C ILE A 65 12.12 -2.62 -1.33
N PRO A 66 10.94 -2.50 -0.70
CA PRO A 66 9.74 -3.13 -1.21
C PRO A 66 9.30 -2.55 -2.56
N HIS A 67 8.91 -3.42 -3.49
CA HIS A 67 8.53 -3.00 -4.84
C HIS A 67 7.29 -2.09 -4.81
N PRO A 68 7.26 -0.95 -5.52
CA PRO A 68 6.13 -0.01 -5.46
C PRO A 68 4.81 -0.61 -5.98
N MET A 69 4.89 -1.54 -6.93
CA MET A 69 3.73 -2.25 -7.50
C MET A 69 3.35 -3.53 -6.75
N ARG A 70 3.99 -3.87 -5.63
CA ARG A 70 3.61 -5.08 -4.87
C ARG A 70 2.20 -4.94 -4.28
N GLY A 71 1.49 -6.05 -4.16
CA GLY A 71 0.17 -6.09 -3.53
C GLY A 71 0.20 -6.05 -1.99
N GLU A 72 -0.46 -5.04 -1.43
CA GLU A 72 -0.78 -4.86 0.00
C GLU A 72 -2.31 -4.85 0.18
N VAL A 73 -2.80 -5.25 1.35
CA VAL A 73 -4.23 -5.18 1.68
C VAL A 73 -4.45 -3.97 2.56
N ASP A 74 -5.19 -2.99 2.06
CA ASP A 74 -5.48 -1.74 2.75
C ASP A 74 -6.97 -1.60 3.05
N GLU A 75 -7.30 -0.70 3.98
CA GLU A 75 -8.65 -0.48 4.45
C GLU A 75 -9.37 0.67 3.73
N ASP A 76 -10.63 0.50 3.30
CA ASP A 76 -11.43 1.56 2.68
C ASP A 76 -11.59 2.77 3.61
N ILE A 77 -11.91 2.52 4.87
CA ILE A 77 -11.89 3.47 5.96
C ILE A 77 -10.73 3.08 6.89
N PRO A 78 -9.76 3.98 7.14
CA PRO A 78 -8.64 3.67 8.03
C PRO A 78 -9.08 3.60 9.49
N ARG A 79 -8.30 2.87 10.31
CA ARG A 79 -8.58 2.71 11.76
C ARG A 79 -8.74 4.02 12.51
N SER A 80 -7.93 5.03 12.17
CA SER A 80 -7.98 6.36 12.79
C SER A 80 -9.31 7.08 12.54
N ARG A 81 -10.07 6.65 11.53
CA ARG A 81 -11.38 7.19 11.16
C ARG A 81 -12.52 6.20 11.45
N GLY A 82 -12.29 5.21 12.31
CA GLY A 82 -13.30 4.26 12.78
C GLY A 82 -13.50 3.01 11.92
N GLY A 83 -12.69 2.79 10.87
CA GLY A 83 -12.77 1.59 10.06
C GLY A 83 -12.16 0.35 10.73
N SER A 84 -12.68 -0.84 10.39
CA SER A 84 -12.22 -2.11 10.94
C SER A 84 -11.22 -2.81 9.99
N PRO A 85 -10.01 -3.18 10.45
CA PRO A 85 -9.05 -3.93 9.63
C PRO A 85 -9.38 -5.43 9.54
N TYR A 86 -10.47 -5.85 10.20
CA TYR A 86 -10.90 -7.26 10.28
C TYR A 86 -12.22 -7.51 9.57
N GLU A 87 -12.80 -6.46 9.00
CA GLU A 87 -14.03 -6.52 8.23
C GLU A 87 -13.68 -6.64 6.74
N ARG A 88 -14.26 -7.64 6.07
CA ARG A 88 -13.89 -7.94 4.69
C ARG A 88 -14.34 -6.85 3.72
N SER A 89 -15.54 -6.33 3.89
CA SER A 89 -16.09 -5.22 3.09
C SER A 89 -15.28 -3.94 3.20
N ASN A 90 -14.46 -3.79 4.25
CA ASN A 90 -13.59 -2.64 4.43
C ASN A 90 -12.15 -2.91 3.97
N CYS A 91 -11.82 -4.07 3.40
CA CYS A 91 -10.43 -4.43 3.11
C CYS A 91 -10.26 -4.91 1.67
N HIS A 92 -9.38 -4.25 0.93
CA HIS A 92 -9.19 -4.49 -0.50
C HIS A 92 -7.71 -4.60 -0.91
N LEU A 93 -7.47 -5.22 -2.06
CA LEU A 93 -6.14 -5.32 -2.65
C LEU A 93 -5.70 -3.97 -3.25
N MET A 94 -4.46 -3.58 -3.02
CA MET A 94 -3.90 -2.31 -3.49
C MET A 94 -2.41 -2.43 -3.79
N HIS A 95 -1.88 -1.68 -4.77
CA HIS A 95 -0.43 -1.54 -4.89
C HIS A 95 0.13 -0.79 -3.68
N ARG A 96 1.35 -1.11 -3.25
CA ARG A 96 2.06 -0.38 -2.18
C ARG A 96 2.10 1.13 -2.43
N LYS A 97 2.44 1.57 -3.65
CA LYS A 97 2.49 3.01 -3.99
C LYS A 97 1.13 3.69 -3.84
N CYS A 98 0.06 2.97 -4.20
CA CYS A 98 -1.32 3.46 -4.10
C CYS A 98 -1.76 3.53 -2.64
N ASN A 99 -1.42 2.53 -1.83
CA ASN A 99 -1.63 2.53 -0.38
C ASN A 99 -0.90 3.73 0.28
N GLN A 100 0.36 3.96 -0.08
CA GLN A 100 1.13 5.12 0.39
C GLN A 100 0.49 6.45 -0.01
N PHE A 101 0.00 6.57 -1.25
CA PHE A 101 -0.72 7.75 -1.71
C PHE A 101 -2.02 7.98 -0.95
N LYS A 102 -2.78 6.91 -0.69
CA LYS A 102 -4.03 6.96 0.08
C LYS A 102 -3.79 7.39 1.53
N SER A 103 -2.70 6.92 2.16
CA SER A 103 -2.34 7.30 3.53
C SER A 103 -3.53 7.08 4.50
N ASP A 104 -3.91 8.09 5.26
CA ASP A 104 -5.01 8.12 6.22
C ASP A 104 -6.34 8.63 5.61
N MET A 105 -6.41 8.79 4.29
CA MET A 105 -7.66 9.08 3.59
C MET A 105 -8.50 7.82 3.47
N THR A 106 -9.81 8.02 3.36
CA THR A 106 -10.73 6.98 2.88
C THR A 106 -10.48 6.69 1.39
N LEU A 107 -10.89 5.52 0.91
CA LEU A 107 -10.74 5.16 -0.50
C LEU A 107 -11.48 6.16 -1.42
N ALA A 108 -12.65 6.63 -0.99
CA ALA A 108 -13.44 7.61 -1.74
C ALA A 108 -12.69 8.95 -1.90
N GLU A 109 -12.12 9.48 -0.81
CA GLU A 109 -11.31 10.70 -0.84
C GLU A 109 -10.05 10.53 -1.69
N ALA A 110 -9.34 9.40 -1.55
CA ALA A 110 -8.15 9.11 -2.33
C ALA A 110 -8.45 9.03 -3.84
N ARG A 111 -9.56 8.37 -4.22
CA ARG A 111 -10.04 8.35 -5.62
C ARG A 111 -10.39 9.75 -6.12
N ALA A 112 -11.04 10.58 -5.30
CA ALA A 112 -11.32 11.97 -5.66
C ALA A 112 -10.05 12.79 -5.88
N LYS A 113 -9.06 12.63 -5.00
CA LYS A 113 -7.74 13.28 -5.11
C LYS A 113 -7.00 12.84 -6.37
N LEU A 114 -7.00 11.54 -6.68
CA LEU A 114 -6.36 10.99 -7.87
C LEU A 114 -6.96 11.58 -9.16
N ARG A 115 -8.30 11.65 -9.23
CA ARG A 115 -9.00 12.30 -10.35
C ARG A 115 -8.66 13.80 -10.48
N GLY A 116 -8.52 14.50 -9.35
CA GLY A 116 -8.12 15.90 -9.33
C GLY A 116 -6.69 16.14 -9.85
N GLN A 117 -5.76 15.21 -9.59
CA GLN A 117 -4.40 15.28 -10.12
C GLN A 117 -4.36 15.07 -11.63
N SER A 118 -5.09 14.07 -12.14
CA SER A 118 -5.15 13.82 -13.59
C SER A 118 -5.71 15.00 -14.40
N ALA A 119 -6.55 15.85 -13.79
CA ALA A 119 -7.05 17.06 -14.44
C ALA A 119 -6.05 18.23 -14.41
N THR A 120 -5.12 18.25 -13.45
CA THR A 120 -4.13 19.31 -13.30
C THR A 120 -2.86 19.03 -14.13
N GLU A 121 -2.59 17.76 -14.48
CA GLU A 121 -1.41 17.31 -15.23
C GLU A 121 -1.66 17.11 -16.75
N ALA A 122 -2.65 17.77 -17.34
CA ALA A 122 -2.81 17.80 -18.81
C ALA A 122 -1.62 18.53 -19.48
N PRO A 123 -1.19 18.10 -20.69
CA PRO A 123 0.23 17.97 -21.03
C PRO A 123 0.93 19.31 -21.26
N ALA A 124 2.13 19.44 -20.70
CA ALA A 124 3.13 20.38 -21.20
C ALA A 124 3.50 19.96 -22.62
N ASP A 125 3.16 20.86 -23.54
CA ASP A 125 3.19 20.78 -24.98
C ASP A 125 4.48 20.19 -25.58
N THR A 126 4.25 19.23 -26.47
CA THR A 126 5.19 18.65 -27.43
C THR A 126 5.46 19.63 -28.57
N ASP A 127 6.27 20.66 -28.33
CA ASP A 127 6.94 21.39 -29.41
C ASP A 127 8.45 21.43 -29.17
N ARG A 128 9.09 20.31 -29.50
CA ARG A 128 10.53 20.28 -29.74
C ARG A 128 10.73 20.10 -31.23
N THR A 129 10.67 21.21 -31.96
CA THR A 129 11.12 21.28 -33.35
C THR A 129 12.61 20.89 -33.38
N VAL A 130 12.91 19.69 -33.90
CA VAL A 130 14.28 19.25 -34.15
C VAL A 130 14.79 20.02 -35.36
N VAL A 131 15.51 21.13 -35.11
CA VAL A 131 16.25 21.81 -36.18
C VAL A 131 17.53 21.00 -36.41
N ALA A 132 17.56 20.25 -37.51
CA ALA A 132 18.76 19.54 -37.94
C ALA A 132 19.86 20.56 -38.27
N SER A 133 20.96 20.56 -37.51
CA SER A 133 22.15 21.35 -37.84
C SER A 133 22.99 20.66 -38.92
N PRO A 134 23.43 21.38 -39.98
CA PRO A 134 24.28 20.80 -41.00
C PRO A 134 25.72 20.63 -40.48
N ILE A 135 26.31 19.51 -40.88
CA ILE A 135 27.66 19.05 -40.52
C ILE A 135 28.67 19.83 -41.36
N TRP A 136 29.41 20.78 -40.75
CA TRP A 136 30.67 21.33 -41.26
C TRP A 136 31.59 21.64 -40.07
#